data_AF-A0A4Q4NVF3-F1
#
_entry.id   AF-A0A4Q4NVF3-F1
#
_cell.length_a   1.000
_cell.length_b   1.000
_cell.length_c   1.000
_cell.angle_alpha   90.00
_cell.angle_beta   90.00
_cell.angle_gamma   90.00
#
_symmetry.space_group_name_H-M   'P 1'
#
loop_
_entity.id
_entity.type
_entity.pdbx_description
1 polymer ?
#
loop_
_entity_poly.entity_id
_entity_poly.type
_entity_poly.pdbx_seq_one_letter_code
_entity_poly.pdbx_strand_id
1 'polypeptide(L)'
;MANIYDSTRHPREGYLNLTRRMENEEEDQFDVDLTILDFLVYKAIGLIFEWRSSSDPYHSDLPNALVNMTADWRTFLGHRHHGRRLDPKASFRSRLLQFALIFTHRLHHDETWTTEESLDSLREQNKSRGEYWQQRTQHPSALQQPFDQQKDFPLSDGALYENRSALASALSMPPDQRRWVTDVAGTPSLHCLLPVFIELTAARVNLDDDWLPTSEWFDLAGQFMLQAVIGEYLRNGAYGDETFNTIFAYGCPGVERWAEEPADVAAMRKLFCAEGNLREENREWTKIKQQYVSELVPRDRSQSSLQAIEAAQERHPYAAFEEQLLSFLRYLHDGLVKPDLAQVEEGRINIDGNELSEAESRAMIRRMGL
;
A
#
# COMPACT_ATOMS: atom_id res chain seq x y z
N MET A 1 18.25 31.59 34.34
CA MET A 1 19.19 30.50 34.63
C MET A 1 18.37 29.30 35.06
N ALA A 2 18.11 28.37 34.12
CA ALA A 2 17.27 27.20 34.35
C ALA A 2 18.03 26.14 35.15
N ASN A 3 17.34 25.48 36.10
CA ASN A 3 17.89 24.48 37.01
C ASN A 3 18.57 23.32 36.25
N ILE A 4 19.85 23.09 36.55
CA ILE A 4 20.74 22.10 35.91
C ILE A 4 20.64 20.70 36.56
N TYR A 5 19.75 20.54 37.55
CA TYR A 5 19.63 19.34 38.37
C TYR A 5 18.26 18.69 38.24
N ASP A 6 18.22 17.35 38.26
CA ASP A 6 16.97 16.59 38.35
C ASP A 6 16.39 16.58 39.78
N SER A 7 15.23 15.93 39.95
CA SER A 7 14.52 15.79 41.24
C SER A 7 15.32 15.06 42.33
N THR A 8 16.45 14.44 41.99
CA THR A 8 17.35 13.74 42.90
C THR A 8 18.68 14.48 43.15
N ARG A 9 18.82 15.72 42.67
CA ARG A 9 20.03 16.55 42.76
C ARG A 9 21.25 15.98 42.03
N HIS A 10 21.06 15.09 41.06
CA HIS A 10 22.14 14.67 40.18
C HIS A 10 22.29 15.68 39.03
N PRO A 11 23.53 15.98 38.59
CA PRO A 11 23.73 16.74 37.35
C PRO A 11 23.05 15.97 36.23
N ARG A 12 22.21 16.63 35.42
CA ARG A 12 21.69 15.99 34.20
C ARG A 12 22.89 15.47 33.41
N GLU A 13 22.89 14.17 33.10
CA GLU A 13 23.89 13.60 32.21
C GLU A 13 23.81 14.35 30.88
N GLY A 14 24.83 15.15 30.58
CA GLY A 14 24.90 15.87 29.32
C GLY A 14 25.05 14.91 28.15
N TYR A 15 24.93 15.43 26.93
CA TYR A 15 25.09 14.72 25.64
C TYR A 15 26.42 13.95 25.44
N LEU A 16 27.31 13.91 26.45
CA LEU A 16 28.55 13.14 26.48
C LEU A 16 28.33 11.62 26.42
N ASN A 17 27.14 11.12 26.74
CA ASN A 17 26.82 9.70 26.59
C ASN A 17 26.53 9.27 25.14
N LEU A 18 26.37 10.22 24.20
CA LEU A 18 26.15 9.93 22.77
C LEU A 18 27.37 9.28 22.08
N THR A 19 28.54 9.30 22.72
CA THR A 19 29.80 8.76 22.17
C THR A 19 30.27 7.47 22.84
N ARG A 20 29.49 6.93 23.79
CA ARG A 20 29.85 5.67 24.46
C ARG A 20 29.63 4.53 23.47
N ARG A 21 30.69 3.77 23.16
CA ARG A 21 30.59 2.53 22.38
C ARG A 21 29.58 1.62 23.07
N MET A 22 28.53 1.23 22.36
CA MET A 22 27.67 0.13 22.75
C MET A 22 28.48 -1.15 22.58
N GLU A 23 29.04 -1.68 23.67
CA GLU A 23 29.71 -2.98 23.73
C GLU A 23 28.65 -4.08 23.84
N ASN A 24 27.76 -4.17 22.85
CA ASN A 24 26.78 -5.24 22.74
C ASN A 24 27.30 -6.31 21.78
N GLU A 25 26.97 -7.59 22.04
CA GLU A 25 27.22 -8.66 21.09
C GLU A 25 26.47 -8.36 19.77
N GLU A 26 27.02 -8.74 18.62
CA GLU A 26 26.48 -8.33 17.30
C GLU A 26 25.00 -8.72 17.10
N GLU A 27 24.53 -9.79 17.76
CA GLU A 27 23.12 -10.22 17.75
C GLU A 27 22.24 -9.28 18.57
N ASP A 28 22.64 -8.94 19.81
CA ASP A 28 21.90 -7.99 20.67
C ASP A 28 21.75 -6.61 20.02
N GLN A 29 22.75 -6.17 19.24
CA GLN A 29 22.68 -4.89 18.55
C GLN A 29 21.71 -4.93 17.36
N PHE A 30 21.59 -6.05 16.65
CA PHE A 30 20.63 -6.18 15.55
C PHE A 30 19.19 -6.09 16.05
N ASP A 31 18.88 -6.74 17.17
CA ASP A 31 17.53 -6.75 17.74
C ASP A 31 17.10 -5.36 18.24
N VAL A 32 18.02 -4.63 18.87
CA VAL A 32 17.80 -3.22 19.26
C VAL A 32 17.55 -2.34 18.03
N ASP A 33 18.40 -2.48 17.02
CA ASP A 33 18.33 -1.71 15.78
C ASP A 33 17.00 -1.97 15.01
N LEU A 34 16.55 -3.22 15.00
CA LEU A 34 15.28 -3.66 14.41
C LEU A 34 14.09 -3.10 15.19
N THR A 35 14.16 -3.13 16.52
CA THR A 35 13.14 -2.59 17.42
C THR A 35 12.94 -1.08 17.20
N ILE A 36 14.03 -0.34 16.99
CA ILE A 36 13.99 1.09 16.61
C ILE A 36 13.35 1.27 15.24
N LEU A 37 13.74 0.48 14.23
CA LEU A 37 13.14 0.56 12.90
C LEU A 37 11.62 0.35 12.97
N ASP A 38 11.18 -0.70 13.64
CA ASP A 38 9.77 -1.07 13.72
C ASP A 38 8.93 0.01 14.41
N PHE A 39 9.47 0.65 15.45
CA PHE A 39 8.88 1.81 16.09
C PHE A 39 8.76 3.01 15.14
N LEU A 40 9.83 3.37 14.44
CA LEU A 40 9.83 4.50 13.50
C LEU A 40 8.81 4.27 12.38
N VAL A 41 8.77 3.06 11.81
CA VAL A 41 7.81 2.67 10.77
C VAL A 41 6.38 2.79 11.30
N TYR A 42 6.09 2.26 12.49
CA TYR A 42 4.77 2.35 13.10
C TYR A 42 4.33 3.82 13.30
N LYS A 43 5.18 4.66 13.86
CA LYS A 43 4.87 6.08 14.07
C LYS A 43 4.70 6.83 12.74
N ALA A 44 5.52 6.52 11.73
CA ALA A 44 5.41 7.11 10.39
C ALA A 44 4.06 6.80 9.73
N ILE A 45 3.58 5.56 9.82
CA ILE A 45 2.26 5.17 9.32
C ILE A 45 1.15 5.98 10.02
N GLY A 46 1.21 6.09 11.35
CA GLY A 46 0.27 6.90 12.12
C GLY A 46 0.25 8.37 11.66
N LEU A 47 1.42 8.98 11.46
CA LEU A 47 1.52 10.36 10.98
C LEU A 47 0.94 10.57 9.58
N ILE A 48 1.07 9.60 8.66
CA ILE A 48 0.45 9.70 7.33
C ILE A 48 -1.07 9.79 7.46
N PHE A 49 -1.65 8.99 8.36
CA PHE A 49 -3.08 8.98 8.61
C PHE A 49 -3.58 10.25 9.30
N GLU A 50 -2.80 10.81 10.24
CA GLU A 50 -3.09 12.11 10.85
C GLU A 50 -3.00 13.23 9.81
N TRP A 51 -1.92 13.27 9.04
CA TRP A 51 -1.69 14.21 7.95
C TRP A 51 -2.86 14.21 6.97
N ARG A 52 -3.30 13.04 6.52
CA ARG A 52 -4.40 12.93 5.54
C ARG A 52 -5.74 13.38 6.12
N SER A 53 -5.93 13.27 7.43
CA SER A 53 -7.12 13.76 8.13
C SER A 53 -7.05 15.24 8.53
N SER A 54 -5.90 15.91 8.29
CA SER A 54 -5.72 17.31 8.62
C SER A 54 -6.59 18.22 7.74
N SER A 55 -6.80 19.46 8.19
CA SER A 55 -7.59 20.45 7.45
C SER A 55 -6.90 20.93 6.17
N ASP A 56 -5.59 20.72 6.03
CA ASP A 56 -4.81 21.12 4.86
C ASP A 56 -3.66 20.14 4.58
N PRO A 57 -3.97 18.93 4.07
CA PRO A 57 -2.95 17.93 3.77
C PRO A 57 -2.04 18.36 2.61
N TYR A 58 -2.46 19.30 1.78
CA TYR A 58 -1.72 19.64 0.56
C TYR A 58 -0.53 20.57 0.82
N HIS A 59 -0.53 21.35 1.90
CA HIS A 59 0.59 22.24 2.26
C HIS A 59 1.38 21.75 3.48
N SER A 60 1.04 20.59 4.04
CA SER A 60 1.68 20.05 5.23
C SER A 60 2.76 19.02 4.88
N ASP A 61 3.93 19.16 5.51
CA ASP A 61 5.07 18.25 5.46
C ASP A 61 5.12 17.28 6.64
N LEU A 62 4.01 17.12 7.39
CA LEU A 62 3.94 16.39 8.65
C LEU A 62 4.62 15.00 8.64
N PRO A 63 4.44 14.13 7.62
CA PRO A 63 5.10 12.83 7.62
C PRO A 63 6.57 12.89 7.21
N ASN A 64 7.01 13.95 6.52
CA ASN A 64 8.26 13.99 5.76
C ASN A 64 9.51 13.72 6.64
N ALA A 65 9.64 14.41 7.77
CA ALA A 65 10.78 14.25 8.66
C ALA A 65 10.92 12.81 9.20
N LEU A 66 9.82 12.19 9.63
CA LEU A 66 9.85 10.85 10.19
C LEU A 66 10.03 9.79 9.11
N VAL A 67 9.47 9.99 7.92
CA VAL A 67 9.66 9.12 6.77
C VAL A 67 11.12 9.13 6.31
N ASN A 68 11.73 10.30 6.18
CA ASN A 68 13.15 10.43 5.83
C ASN A 68 14.04 9.77 6.88
N MET A 69 13.77 10.02 8.16
CA MET A 69 14.50 9.35 9.25
C MET A 69 14.36 7.82 9.18
N THR A 70 13.16 7.32 8.86
CA THR A 70 12.92 5.88 8.71
C THR A 70 13.67 5.29 7.50
N ALA A 71 13.71 6.02 6.38
CA ALA A 71 14.43 5.63 5.17
C ALA A 71 15.96 5.61 5.38
N ASP A 72 16.50 6.63 6.04
CA ASP A 72 17.91 6.72 6.41
C ASP A 72 18.29 5.58 7.36
N TRP A 73 17.45 5.31 8.37
CA TRP A 73 17.66 4.20 9.29
C TRP A 73 17.66 2.85 8.55
N ARG A 74 16.70 2.62 7.65
CA ARG A 74 16.65 1.38 6.84
C ARG A 74 17.91 1.21 5.98
N THR A 75 18.42 2.28 5.38
CA THR A 75 19.66 2.25 4.58
C THR A 75 20.86 1.91 5.46
N PHE A 76 20.95 2.53 6.63
CA PHE A 76 21.99 2.24 7.62
C PHE A 76 21.98 0.76 8.04
N LEU A 77 20.81 0.19 8.34
CA LEU A 77 20.70 -1.22 8.71
C LEU A 77 21.09 -2.17 7.58
N GLY A 78 20.73 -1.85 6.34
CA GLY A 78 21.14 -2.62 5.17
C GLY A 78 22.66 -2.74 5.06
N HIS A 79 23.38 -1.65 5.32
CA HIS A 79 24.84 -1.63 5.33
C HIS A 79 25.45 -2.31 6.56
N ARG A 80 24.92 -2.01 7.76
CA ARG A 80 25.46 -2.50 9.04
C ARG A 80 25.29 -4.00 9.22
N HIS A 81 24.15 -4.54 8.81
CA HIS A 81 23.75 -5.92 9.07
C HIS A 81 23.75 -6.79 7.81
N HIS A 82 24.46 -6.37 6.77
CA HIS A 82 24.67 -7.11 5.52
C HIS A 82 23.38 -7.67 4.87
N GLY A 83 22.28 -6.92 4.97
CA GLY A 83 20.99 -7.35 4.42
C GLY A 83 20.31 -8.51 5.15
N ARG A 84 20.57 -8.69 6.46
CA ARG A 84 19.76 -9.56 7.33
C ARG A 84 18.27 -9.26 7.14
N ARG A 85 17.45 -10.31 7.17
CA ARG A 85 16.00 -10.20 6.94
C ARG A 85 15.32 -9.62 8.18
N LEU A 86 14.34 -8.75 7.93
CA LEU A 86 13.40 -8.28 8.96
C LEU A 86 12.52 -9.44 9.43
N ASP A 87 12.07 -9.38 10.67
CA ASP A 87 11.01 -10.28 11.14
C ASP A 87 9.71 -10.05 10.33
N PRO A 88 8.77 -11.01 10.32
CA PRO A 88 7.56 -10.91 9.51
C PRO A 88 6.71 -9.67 9.81
N LYS A 89 6.59 -9.25 11.08
CA LYS A 89 5.77 -8.10 11.48
C LYS A 89 6.42 -6.79 11.05
N ALA A 90 7.71 -6.59 11.30
CA ALA A 90 8.41 -5.40 10.82
C ALA A 90 8.48 -5.34 9.29
N SER A 91 8.63 -6.49 8.62
CA SER A 91 8.58 -6.58 7.16
C SER A 91 7.21 -6.15 6.63
N PHE A 92 6.12 -6.62 7.25
CA PHE A 92 4.78 -6.20 6.90
C PHE A 92 4.56 -4.71 7.14
N ARG A 93 4.91 -4.17 8.32
CA ARG A 93 4.75 -2.74 8.60
C ARG A 93 5.56 -1.89 7.61
N SER A 94 6.75 -2.33 7.22
CA SER A 94 7.56 -1.65 6.20
C SER A 94 6.86 -1.62 4.84
N ARG A 95 6.20 -2.73 4.43
CA ARG A 95 5.38 -2.77 3.20
C ARG A 95 4.14 -1.89 3.31
N LEU A 96 3.50 -1.86 4.49
CA LEU A 96 2.34 -1.01 4.75
C LEU A 96 2.72 0.48 4.66
N LEU A 97 3.83 0.89 5.27
CA LEU A 97 4.37 2.23 5.16
C LEU A 97 4.65 2.60 3.69
N GLN A 98 5.33 1.72 2.95
CA GLN A 98 5.62 1.94 1.53
C GLN A 98 4.33 2.18 0.73
N PHE A 99 3.34 1.29 0.87
CA PHE A 99 2.09 1.42 0.14
C PHE A 99 1.31 2.68 0.56
N ALA A 100 1.21 2.95 1.86
CA ALA A 100 0.52 4.12 2.39
C ALA A 100 1.15 5.43 1.88
N LEU A 101 2.48 5.53 1.86
CA LEU A 101 3.19 6.69 1.32
C LEU A 101 2.90 6.90 -0.15
N ILE A 102 3.14 5.88 -0.98
CA ILE A 102 2.97 5.98 -2.42
C ILE A 102 1.52 6.28 -2.78
N PHE A 103 0.56 5.59 -2.15
CA PHE A 103 -0.85 5.79 -2.44
C PHE A 103 -1.33 7.20 -2.04
N THR A 104 -0.97 7.67 -0.84
CA THR A 104 -1.47 8.95 -0.32
C THR A 104 -0.82 10.18 -0.96
N HIS A 105 0.44 10.06 -1.41
CA HIS A 105 1.18 11.15 -2.06
C HIS A 105 1.20 11.06 -3.58
N ARG A 106 0.62 10.00 -4.16
CA ARG A 106 0.49 9.77 -5.60
C ARG A 106 0.06 11.02 -6.39
N LEU A 107 -0.84 11.82 -5.82
CA LEU A 107 -1.41 13.02 -6.47
C LEU A 107 -0.85 14.34 -5.89
N HIS A 108 0.15 14.28 -5.01
CA HIS A 108 0.73 15.45 -4.34
C HIS A 108 1.88 16.06 -5.17
N HIS A 109 2.12 17.36 -4.99
CA HIS A 109 2.86 18.25 -5.90
C HIS A 109 4.38 18.24 -5.73
N ASP A 110 4.86 18.19 -4.49
CA ASP A 110 6.26 18.52 -4.17
C ASP A 110 7.15 17.28 -4.00
N GLU A 111 6.57 16.17 -3.54
CA GLU A 111 7.30 14.95 -3.22
C GLU A 111 6.51 13.75 -3.73
N THR A 112 7.01 13.13 -4.80
CA THR A 112 6.60 11.76 -5.12
C THR A 112 7.57 10.83 -4.41
N TRP A 113 7.06 9.92 -3.58
CA TRP A 113 7.87 8.89 -2.91
C TRP A 113 8.28 7.76 -3.86
N THR A 114 8.34 8.04 -5.16
CA THR A 114 8.66 7.12 -6.26
C THR A 114 9.68 7.78 -7.19
N THR A 115 10.60 6.98 -7.71
CA THR A 115 11.52 7.36 -8.78
C THR A 115 11.03 6.82 -10.13
N GLU A 116 11.45 7.41 -11.25
CA GLU A 116 11.15 6.90 -12.59
C GLU A 116 11.55 5.42 -12.73
N GLU A 117 12.74 5.05 -12.26
CA GLU A 117 13.23 3.67 -12.23
C GLU A 117 12.29 2.74 -11.43
N SER A 118 11.82 3.17 -10.26
CA SER A 118 10.89 2.36 -9.46
C SER A 118 9.53 2.19 -10.13
N LEU A 119 9.05 3.22 -10.83
CA LEU A 119 7.79 3.15 -11.58
C LEU A 119 7.92 2.22 -12.79
N ASP A 120 9.05 2.28 -13.50
CA ASP A 120 9.33 1.39 -14.63
C ASP A 120 9.45 -0.07 -14.18
N SER A 121 10.05 -0.31 -13.02
CA SER A 121 10.06 -1.65 -12.41
C SER A 121 8.65 -2.17 -12.11
N LEU A 122 7.76 -1.32 -11.57
CA LEU A 122 6.35 -1.69 -11.33
C LEU A 122 5.57 -1.90 -12.64
N ARG A 123 5.84 -1.11 -13.68
CA ARG A 123 5.24 -1.29 -15.01
C ARG A 123 5.66 -2.62 -15.63
N GLU A 124 6.95 -2.97 -15.54
CA GLU A 124 7.46 -4.24 -16.03
C GLU A 124 6.93 -5.43 -15.23
N GLN A 125 6.77 -5.29 -13.90
CA GLN A 125 6.10 -6.30 -13.08
C GLN A 125 4.66 -6.55 -13.54
N ASN A 126 3.89 -5.48 -13.78
CA ASN A 126 2.52 -5.59 -14.30
C ASN A 126 2.46 -6.30 -15.66
N LYS A 127 3.37 -5.93 -16.57
CA LYS A 127 3.48 -6.55 -17.89
C LYS A 127 3.80 -8.05 -17.78
N SER A 128 4.81 -8.39 -16.99
CA SER A 128 5.21 -9.78 -16.72
C SER A 128 4.06 -10.60 -16.12
N ARG A 129 3.28 -10.04 -15.19
CA ARG A 129 2.06 -10.68 -14.67
C ARG A 129 1.02 -10.90 -15.78
N GLY A 130 0.76 -9.89 -16.61
CA GLY A 130 -0.19 -10.00 -17.73
C GLY A 130 0.19 -11.13 -18.69
N GLU A 131 1.46 -11.17 -19.10
CA GLU A 131 2.02 -12.23 -19.96
C GLU A 131 1.92 -13.60 -19.30
N TYR A 132 2.28 -13.71 -18.02
CA TYR A 132 2.13 -14.93 -17.25
C TYR A 132 0.67 -15.41 -17.25
N TRP A 133 -0.26 -14.52 -16.94
CA TRP A 133 -1.69 -14.84 -16.85
C TRP A 133 -2.22 -15.37 -18.17
N GLN A 134 -1.91 -14.69 -19.28
CA GLN A 134 -2.34 -15.06 -20.62
C GLN A 134 -1.73 -16.38 -21.10
N GLN A 135 -0.44 -16.62 -20.83
CA GLN A 135 0.28 -17.76 -21.39
C GLN A 135 0.17 -19.02 -20.53
N ARG A 136 0.00 -18.88 -19.22
CA ARG A 136 0.13 -19.98 -18.26
C ARG A 136 -1.19 -20.40 -17.61
N THR A 137 -2.22 -19.56 -17.63
CA THR A 137 -3.48 -19.89 -16.98
C THR A 137 -4.55 -20.28 -18.01
N GLN A 138 -5.59 -20.98 -17.56
CA GLN A 138 -6.76 -21.32 -18.39
C GLN A 138 -7.90 -20.30 -18.24
N HIS A 139 -7.64 -19.19 -17.54
CA HIS A 139 -8.66 -18.18 -17.31
C HIS A 139 -9.01 -17.45 -18.61
N PRO A 140 -10.29 -17.20 -18.89
CA PRO A 140 -10.67 -16.36 -20.02
C PRO A 140 -10.19 -14.93 -19.77
N SER A 141 -9.91 -14.21 -20.86
CA SER A 141 -9.70 -12.76 -20.83
C SER A 141 -10.89 -12.06 -20.17
N ALA A 142 -10.62 -11.02 -19.38
CA ALA A 142 -11.67 -10.25 -18.71
C ALA A 142 -12.58 -9.57 -19.74
N LEU A 143 -12.00 -9.01 -20.81
CA LEU A 143 -12.73 -8.59 -22.00
C LEU A 143 -12.85 -9.75 -22.98
N GLN A 144 -14.09 -10.18 -23.22
CA GLN A 144 -14.38 -11.18 -24.26
C GLN A 144 -14.56 -10.56 -25.65
N GLN A 145 -14.96 -9.29 -25.70
CA GLN A 145 -15.08 -8.52 -26.92
C GLN A 145 -14.13 -7.33 -26.82
N PRO A 146 -13.24 -7.13 -27.80
CA PRO A 146 -12.34 -6.00 -27.79
C PRO A 146 -13.14 -4.70 -27.90
N PHE A 147 -12.61 -3.63 -27.30
CA PHE A 147 -13.15 -2.30 -27.51
C PHE A 147 -13.07 -1.89 -28.99
N ASP A 148 -13.97 -1.03 -29.44
CA ASP A 148 -13.88 -0.42 -30.75
C ASP A 148 -12.71 0.58 -30.78
N GLN A 149 -11.53 0.06 -31.17
CA GLN A 149 -10.25 0.78 -31.16
C GLN A 149 -10.22 2.02 -32.06
N GLN A 150 -11.19 2.20 -32.95
CA GLN A 150 -11.24 3.37 -33.84
C GLN A 150 -12.21 4.45 -33.38
N LYS A 151 -13.09 4.13 -32.42
CA LYS A 151 -14.22 5.01 -32.08
C LYS A 151 -14.17 5.56 -30.66
N ASP A 152 -13.72 4.76 -29.70
CA ASP A 152 -13.85 5.09 -28.27
C ASP A 152 -12.52 5.48 -27.61
N PHE A 153 -11.38 4.92 -28.05
CA PHE A 153 -10.06 5.11 -27.44
C PHE A 153 -8.93 5.15 -28.49
N PRO A 154 -7.79 5.81 -28.22
CA PRO A 154 -7.53 6.65 -27.04
C PRO A 154 -8.35 7.95 -27.08
N LEU A 155 -8.62 8.51 -25.91
CA LEU A 155 -9.25 9.83 -25.80
C LEU A 155 -8.29 10.92 -26.31
N SER A 156 -8.86 12.06 -26.73
CA SER A 156 -8.05 13.23 -27.09
C SER A 156 -7.33 13.81 -25.88
N ASP A 157 -6.18 14.46 -26.09
CA ASP A 157 -5.42 15.11 -25.00
C ASP A 157 -6.26 16.10 -24.20
N GLY A 158 -7.19 16.80 -24.86
CA GLY A 158 -8.14 17.70 -24.21
C GLY A 158 -9.10 16.97 -23.25
N ALA A 159 -9.69 15.85 -23.70
CA ALA A 159 -10.56 15.05 -22.86
C ALA A 159 -9.81 14.41 -21.68
N LEU A 160 -8.57 13.94 -21.90
CA LEU A 160 -7.72 13.42 -20.82
C LEU A 160 -7.41 14.50 -19.79
N TYR A 161 -7.06 15.72 -20.22
CA TYR A 161 -6.82 16.86 -19.35
C TYR A 161 -8.06 17.25 -18.55
N GLU A 162 -9.23 17.29 -19.18
CA GLU A 162 -10.52 17.57 -18.54
C GLU A 162 -10.84 16.53 -17.48
N ASN A 163 -10.66 15.23 -17.78
CA ASN A 163 -10.91 14.15 -16.84
C ASN A 163 -9.98 14.18 -15.61
N ARG A 164 -8.70 14.54 -15.81
CA ARG A 164 -7.76 14.76 -14.70
C ARG A 164 -8.15 15.99 -13.87
N SER A 165 -8.51 17.09 -14.53
CA SER A 165 -8.96 18.32 -13.87
C SER A 165 -10.26 18.12 -13.07
N ALA A 166 -11.18 17.31 -13.59
CA ALA A 166 -12.42 16.94 -12.93
C ALA A 166 -12.16 16.11 -11.66
N LEU A 167 -11.28 15.09 -11.73
CA LEU A 167 -10.87 14.34 -10.55
C LEU A 167 -10.19 15.24 -9.52
N ALA A 168 -9.30 16.15 -9.95
CA ALA A 168 -8.64 17.06 -9.03
C ALA A 168 -9.64 17.97 -8.28
N SER A 169 -10.66 18.41 -9.00
CA SER A 169 -11.74 19.22 -8.41
C SER A 169 -12.62 18.39 -7.47
N ALA A 170 -12.93 17.14 -7.82
CA ALA A 170 -13.69 16.23 -6.95
C ALA A 170 -12.96 15.91 -5.63
N LEU A 171 -11.63 15.91 -5.64
CA LEU A 171 -10.78 15.72 -4.45
C LEU A 171 -10.48 17.03 -3.70
N SER A 172 -11.12 18.14 -4.09
CA SER A 172 -10.88 19.47 -3.53
C SER A 172 -9.39 19.87 -3.52
N MET A 173 -8.61 19.42 -4.51
CA MET A 173 -7.18 19.79 -4.59
C MET A 173 -7.02 21.26 -4.96
N PRO A 174 -6.18 22.04 -4.25
CA PRO A 174 -5.83 23.41 -4.65
C PRO A 174 -5.22 23.47 -6.06
N PRO A 175 -5.49 24.50 -6.89
CA PRO A 175 -4.99 24.56 -8.27
C PRO A 175 -3.47 24.47 -8.43
N ASP A 176 -2.72 25.02 -7.48
CA ASP A 176 -1.27 24.97 -7.39
C ASP A 176 -0.73 23.57 -7.05
N GLN A 177 -1.59 22.67 -6.57
CA GLN A 177 -1.24 21.30 -6.18
C GLN A 177 -1.62 20.26 -7.25
N ARG A 178 -1.93 20.69 -8.48
CA ARG A 178 -2.48 19.85 -9.56
C ARG A 178 -1.47 19.50 -10.67
N ARG A 179 -0.16 19.48 -10.39
CA ARG A 179 0.88 19.19 -11.41
C ARG A 179 0.62 17.89 -12.17
N TRP A 180 0.16 16.83 -11.50
CA TRP A 180 -0.16 15.54 -12.12
C TRP A 180 -1.23 15.62 -13.24
N VAL A 181 -2.01 16.71 -13.31
CA VAL A 181 -2.95 16.96 -14.41
C VAL A 181 -2.22 17.11 -15.75
N THR A 182 -1.00 17.66 -15.72
CA THR A 182 -0.14 17.86 -16.90
C THR A 182 1.07 16.92 -16.94
N ASP A 183 1.63 16.56 -15.78
CA ASP A 183 2.79 15.66 -15.66
C ASP A 183 2.39 14.23 -15.27
N VAL A 184 2.00 13.46 -16.29
CA VAL A 184 1.51 12.08 -16.10
C VAL A 184 2.66 11.09 -15.88
N ALA A 185 3.83 11.34 -16.48
CA ALA A 185 4.93 10.38 -16.50
C ALA A 185 5.48 10.08 -15.10
N GLY A 186 5.56 11.11 -14.24
CA GLY A 186 5.99 11.00 -12.84
C GLY A 186 4.90 10.59 -11.86
N THR A 187 3.65 10.42 -12.30
CA THR A 187 2.51 10.11 -11.43
C THR A 187 2.24 8.60 -11.42
N PRO A 188 2.39 7.88 -10.29
CA PRO A 188 2.03 6.47 -10.22
C PRO A 188 0.53 6.28 -10.50
N SER A 189 0.19 5.41 -11.45
CA SER A 189 -1.19 5.03 -11.68
C SER A 189 -1.64 3.96 -10.69
N LEU A 190 -2.96 3.81 -10.47
CA LEU A 190 -3.48 2.72 -9.65
C LEU A 190 -3.11 1.34 -10.24
N HIS A 191 -3.03 1.22 -11.57
CA HIS A 191 -2.54 0.01 -12.20
C HIS A 191 -1.11 -0.34 -11.76
N CYS A 192 -0.22 0.66 -11.66
CA CYS A 192 1.13 0.48 -11.14
C CYS A 192 1.14 -0.01 -9.67
N LEU A 193 0.17 0.42 -8.86
CA LEU A 193 0.11 0.12 -7.43
C LEU A 193 -0.62 -1.19 -7.09
N LEU A 194 -1.35 -1.78 -8.03
CA LEU A 194 -2.08 -3.04 -7.82
C LEU A 194 -1.19 -4.19 -7.29
N PRO A 195 -0.01 -4.48 -7.89
CA PRO A 195 0.89 -5.53 -7.36
C PRO A 195 1.29 -5.27 -5.92
N VAL A 196 1.59 -4.01 -5.59
CA VAL A 196 2.03 -3.61 -4.24
C VAL A 196 0.92 -3.83 -3.22
N PHE A 197 -0.33 -3.51 -3.58
CA PHE A 197 -1.50 -3.78 -2.73
C PHE A 197 -1.74 -5.29 -2.51
N ILE A 198 -1.64 -6.09 -3.58
CA ILE A 198 -1.82 -7.55 -3.52
C ILE A 198 -0.69 -8.21 -2.71
N GLU A 199 0.55 -7.77 -2.89
CA GLU A 199 1.68 -8.27 -2.10
C GLU A 199 1.58 -7.86 -0.61
N LEU A 200 1.16 -6.63 -0.31
CA LEU A 200 0.94 -6.16 1.06
C LEU A 200 -0.09 -7.05 1.77
N THR A 201 -1.21 -7.33 1.12
CA THR A 201 -2.29 -8.11 1.71
C THR A 201 -1.93 -9.59 1.80
N ALA A 202 -1.17 -10.14 0.84
CA ALA A 202 -0.60 -11.47 0.98
C ALA A 202 0.46 -11.57 2.09
N ALA A 203 1.19 -10.49 2.37
CA ALA A 203 2.08 -10.41 3.52
C ALA A 203 1.29 -10.42 4.83
N ARG A 204 0.12 -9.76 4.88
CA ARG A 204 -0.78 -9.77 6.04
C ARG A 204 -1.22 -11.18 6.44
N VAL A 205 -1.57 -12.01 5.46
CA VAL A 205 -1.97 -13.43 5.67
C VAL A 205 -0.85 -14.26 6.34
N ASN A 206 0.42 -13.89 6.15
CA ASN A 206 1.55 -14.68 6.68
C ASN A 206 1.93 -14.32 8.13
N LEU A 207 1.15 -13.47 8.81
CA LEU A 207 1.49 -13.04 10.18
C LEU A 207 1.01 -14.00 11.27
N ASP A 208 0.58 -15.22 10.90
CA ASP A 208 0.15 -16.30 11.80
C ASP A 208 -0.85 -15.82 12.88
N ASP A 209 -1.77 -14.94 12.52
CA ASP A 209 -2.75 -14.31 13.40
C ASP A 209 -4.19 -14.40 12.86
N ASP A 210 -4.46 -15.48 12.13
CA ASP A 210 -5.78 -15.84 11.58
C ASP A 210 -6.42 -14.81 10.64
N TRP A 211 -5.69 -13.78 10.20
CA TRP A 211 -6.21 -12.85 9.22
C TRP A 211 -6.39 -13.54 7.86
N LEU A 212 -7.64 -13.54 7.37
CA LEU A 212 -8.01 -14.08 6.07
C LEU A 212 -8.75 -13.04 5.24
N PRO A 213 -8.61 -13.08 3.90
CA PRO A 213 -9.41 -12.25 2.99
C PRO A 213 -10.92 -12.45 3.22
N THR A 214 -11.62 -11.37 3.53
CA THR A 214 -13.08 -11.35 3.68
C THR A 214 -13.78 -10.95 2.37
N SER A 215 -15.09 -11.12 2.31
CA SER A 215 -15.94 -10.57 1.23
C SER A 215 -15.69 -9.08 0.98
N GLU A 216 -15.56 -8.31 2.06
CA GLU A 216 -15.31 -6.86 2.02
C GLU A 216 -13.93 -6.55 1.44
N TRP A 217 -12.92 -7.38 1.73
CA TRP A 217 -11.61 -7.26 1.11
C TRP A 217 -11.65 -7.57 -0.39
N PHE A 218 -12.34 -8.63 -0.79
CA PHE A 218 -12.50 -8.96 -2.21
C PHE A 218 -13.23 -7.84 -2.96
N ASP A 219 -14.24 -7.24 -2.34
CA ASP A 219 -14.94 -6.07 -2.88
C ASP A 219 -13.99 -4.89 -3.07
N LEU A 220 -13.21 -4.54 -2.05
CA LEU A 220 -12.19 -3.48 -2.14
C LEU A 220 -11.15 -3.76 -3.24
N ALA A 221 -10.69 -5.00 -3.37
CA ALA A 221 -9.77 -5.40 -4.44
C ALA A 221 -10.40 -5.24 -5.84
N GLY A 222 -11.68 -5.61 -5.98
CA GLY A 222 -12.46 -5.40 -7.19
C GLY A 222 -12.66 -3.92 -7.52
N GLN A 223 -12.99 -3.10 -6.53
CA GLN A 223 -13.08 -1.64 -6.68
C GLN A 223 -11.74 -1.03 -7.09
N PHE A 224 -10.63 -1.51 -6.54
CA PHE A 224 -9.28 -1.07 -6.93
C PHE A 224 -9.02 -1.31 -8.42
N MET A 225 -9.30 -2.52 -8.91
CA MET A 225 -9.18 -2.86 -10.33
C MET A 225 -10.11 -2.00 -11.19
N LEU A 226 -11.34 -1.75 -10.74
CA LEU A 226 -12.27 -0.86 -11.42
C LEU A 226 -11.73 0.57 -11.53
N GLN A 227 -11.21 1.14 -10.44
CA GLN A 227 -10.62 2.47 -10.45
C GLN A 227 -9.32 2.54 -11.27
N ALA A 228 -8.57 1.45 -11.33
CA ALA A 228 -7.39 1.34 -12.20
C ALA A 228 -7.80 1.39 -13.67
N VAL A 229 -8.85 0.67 -14.10
CA VAL A 229 -9.35 0.76 -15.48
C VAL A 229 -9.82 2.17 -15.79
N ILE A 230 -10.65 2.78 -14.93
CA ILE A 230 -11.12 4.16 -15.11
C ILE A 230 -9.93 5.12 -15.24
N GLY A 231 -8.92 4.98 -14.38
CA GLY A 231 -7.71 5.79 -14.44
C GLY A 231 -6.95 5.63 -15.75
N GLU A 232 -6.69 4.40 -16.18
CA GLU A 232 -5.92 4.14 -17.39
C GLU A 232 -6.62 4.64 -18.65
N TYR A 233 -7.91 4.35 -18.82
CA TYR A 233 -8.64 4.70 -20.05
C TYR A 233 -9.10 6.15 -20.08
N LEU A 234 -9.62 6.69 -18.97
CA LEU A 234 -10.14 8.07 -18.96
C LEU A 234 -9.07 9.13 -18.66
N ARG A 235 -7.94 8.76 -18.06
CA ARG A 235 -6.93 9.74 -17.60
C ARG A 235 -5.53 9.49 -18.16
N ASN A 236 -5.14 8.26 -18.47
CA ASN A 236 -3.80 7.98 -19.00
C ASN A 236 -3.77 7.70 -20.50
N GLY A 237 -4.95 7.60 -21.14
CA GLY A 237 -5.05 7.39 -22.59
C GLY A 237 -4.76 5.96 -23.02
N ALA A 238 -4.97 4.98 -22.14
CA ALA A 238 -4.91 3.57 -22.53
C ALA A 238 -5.94 3.26 -23.64
N TYR A 239 -5.58 2.31 -24.49
CA TYR A 239 -6.40 1.84 -25.60
C TYR A 239 -6.17 0.35 -25.82
N GLY A 240 -7.06 -0.29 -26.58
CA GLY A 240 -7.05 -1.75 -26.74
C GLY A 240 -7.54 -2.48 -25.50
N ASP A 241 -7.33 -3.79 -25.45
CA ASP A 241 -7.83 -4.70 -24.41
C ASP A 241 -6.74 -5.17 -23.43
N GLU A 242 -5.47 -5.05 -23.80
CA GLU A 242 -4.32 -5.51 -23.00
C GLU A 242 -4.30 -4.92 -21.59
N THR A 243 -4.43 -3.59 -21.45
CA THR A 243 -4.40 -2.91 -20.15
C THR A 243 -5.55 -3.38 -19.26
N PHE A 244 -6.76 -3.47 -19.79
CA PHE A 244 -7.92 -3.96 -19.05
C PHE A 244 -7.73 -5.40 -18.59
N ASN A 245 -7.31 -6.28 -19.49
CA ASN A 245 -7.08 -7.69 -19.19
C ASN A 245 -5.98 -7.87 -18.14
N THR A 246 -4.91 -7.05 -18.21
CA THR A 246 -3.80 -7.07 -17.24
C THR A 246 -4.20 -6.56 -15.87
N ILE A 247 -5.08 -5.54 -15.79
CA ILE A 247 -5.63 -5.04 -14.53
C ILE A 247 -6.47 -6.12 -13.83
N PHE A 248 -7.25 -6.88 -14.59
CA PHE A 248 -8.07 -7.99 -14.07
C PHE A 248 -7.34 -9.34 -14.10
N ALA A 249 -6.01 -9.38 -14.33
CA ALA A 249 -5.20 -10.60 -14.32
C ALA A 249 -4.83 -11.06 -12.89
N TYR A 250 -5.77 -10.95 -11.96
CA TYR A 250 -5.66 -11.40 -10.57
C TYR A 250 -6.71 -12.47 -10.26
N GLY A 251 -6.29 -13.51 -9.55
CA GLY A 251 -7.08 -14.71 -9.32
C GLY A 251 -6.20 -15.91 -9.00
N CYS A 252 -6.79 -17.08 -8.83
CA CYS A 252 -6.01 -18.29 -8.59
C CYS A 252 -5.40 -18.79 -9.91
N PRO A 253 -4.06 -18.91 -10.06
CA PRO A 253 -3.46 -19.30 -11.34
C PRO A 253 -3.89 -20.68 -11.86
N GLY A 254 -4.36 -21.58 -11.00
CA GLY A 254 -4.84 -22.92 -11.36
C GLY A 254 -3.75 -23.90 -11.82
N VAL A 255 -2.49 -23.46 -11.90
CA VAL A 255 -1.34 -24.24 -12.36
C VAL A 255 -0.33 -24.49 -11.25
N GLU A 256 0.57 -25.45 -11.45
CA GLU A 256 1.66 -25.73 -10.53
C GLU A 256 2.61 -24.54 -10.36
N ARG A 257 3.20 -24.43 -9.17
CA ARG A 257 4.20 -23.42 -8.88
C ARG A 257 5.47 -23.72 -9.69
N TRP A 258 6.12 -22.66 -10.14
CA TRP A 258 7.37 -22.72 -10.89
C TRP A 258 8.44 -21.88 -10.21
N ALA A 259 9.71 -22.14 -10.51
CA ALA A 259 10.85 -21.59 -9.76
C ALA A 259 11.02 -20.07 -9.92
N GLU A 260 10.63 -19.51 -11.07
CA GLU A 260 10.77 -18.10 -11.43
C GLU A 260 9.43 -17.34 -11.36
N GLU A 261 8.51 -17.81 -10.51
CA GLU A 261 7.20 -17.17 -10.34
C GLU A 261 7.33 -15.74 -9.79
N PRO A 262 6.72 -14.73 -10.45
CA PRO A 262 6.68 -13.37 -9.93
C PRO A 262 6.09 -13.30 -8.52
N ALA A 263 6.56 -12.35 -7.71
CA ALA A 263 6.16 -12.23 -6.30
C ALA A 263 4.66 -11.98 -6.12
N ASP A 264 4.06 -11.19 -7.01
CA ASP A 264 2.62 -10.91 -7.05
C ASP A 264 1.80 -12.15 -7.45
N VAL A 265 2.32 -13.03 -8.32
CA VAL A 265 1.68 -14.33 -8.62
C VAL A 265 1.72 -15.27 -7.40
N ALA A 266 2.83 -15.28 -6.66
CA ALA A 266 2.91 -16.03 -5.40
C ALA A 266 1.93 -15.46 -4.34
N ALA A 267 1.74 -14.15 -4.31
CA ALA A 267 0.74 -13.48 -3.48
C ALA A 267 -0.70 -13.85 -3.89
N MET A 268 -0.99 -13.91 -5.20
CA MET A 268 -2.29 -14.31 -5.73
C MET A 268 -2.75 -15.69 -5.24
N ARG A 269 -1.82 -16.66 -5.17
CA ARG A 269 -2.13 -18.01 -4.67
C ARG A 269 -2.62 -18.01 -3.23
N LYS A 270 -2.13 -17.09 -2.41
CA LYS A 270 -2.52 -16.98 -1.00
C LYS A 270 -3.88 -16.32 -0.81
N LEU A 271 -4.20 -15.37 -1.68
CA LEU A 271 -5.37 -14.51 -1.52
C LEU A 271 -6.60 -15.03 -2.27
N PHE A 272 -6.41 -15.60 -3.46
CA PHE A 272 -7.50 -15.89 -4.39
C PHE A 272 -7.76 -17.37 -4.62
N CYS A 273 -6.89 -18.27 -4.16
CA CYS A 273 -7.17 -19.71 -4.24
C CYS A 273 -8.05 -20.17 -3.07
N ALA A 274 -8.84 -21.21 -3.29
CA ALA A 274 -9.70 -21.81 -2.29
C ALA A 274 -8.87 -22.46 -1.16
N GLU A 275 -9.40 -22.40 0.06
CA GLU A 275 -8.80 -23.05 1.21
C GLU A 275 -8.68 -24.56 0.97
N GLY A 276 -7.49 -25.13 1.20
CA GLY A 276 -7.20 -26.54 0.94
C GLY A 276 -7.04 -26.93 -0.53
N ASN A 277 -7.26 -26.02 -1.49
CA ASN A 277 -7.05 -26.28 -2.92
C ASN A 277 -6.42 -25.09 -3.65
N LEU A 278 -5.09 -25.07 -3.71
CA LEU A 278 -4.29 -24.02 -4.38
C LEU A 278 -4.44 -23.97 -5.92
N ARG A 279 -5.34 -24.78 -6.49
CA ARG A 279 -5.64 -24.79 -7.94
C ARG A 279 -7.06 -24.36 -8.27
N GLU A 280 -7.93 -24.19 -7.27
CA GLU A 280 -9.29 -23.74 -7.47
C GLU A 280 -9.41 -22.27 -7.04
N GLU A 281 -10.05 -21.45 -7.88
CA GLU A 281 -10.31 -20.06 -7.52
C GLU A 281 -11.40 -19.96 -6.46
N ASN A 282 -11.21 -19.04 -5.51
CA ASN A 282 -12.21 -18.70 -4.53
C ASN A 282 -13.49 -18.22 -5.24
N ARG A 283 -14.62 -18.89 -4.96
CA ARG A 283 -15.90 -18.63 -5.64
C ARG A 283 -16.43 -17.23 -5.40
N GLU A 284 -16.19 -16.67 -4.23
CA GLU A 284 -16.59 -15.31 -3.89
C GLU A 284 -15.79 -14.30 -4.72
N TRP A 285 -14.48 -14.50 -4.84
CA TRP A 285 -13.63 -13.70 -5.73
C TRP A 285 -14.11 -13.78 -7.18
N THR A 286 -14.38 -14.97 -7.71
CA THR A 286 -14.87 -15.12 -9.09
C THR A 286 -16.14 -14.28 -9.33
N LYS A 287 -17.10 -14.31 -8.38
CA LYS A 287 -18.35 -13.53 -8.47
C LYS A 287 -18.07 -12.03 -8.44
N ILE A 288 -17.26 -11.56 -7.49
CA ILE A 288 -16.94 -10.14 -7.31
C ILE A 288 -16.17 -9.60 -8.52
N LYS A 289 -15.17 -10.34 -9.00
CA LYS A 289 -14.42 -10.00 -10.19
C LYS A 289 -15.33 -9.82 -11.41
N GLN A 290 -16.23 -10.78 -11.65
CA GLN A 290 -17.21 -10.70 -12.74
C GLN A 290 -18.15 -9.50 -12.59
N GLN A 291 -18.59 -9.19 -11.37
CA GLN A 291 -19.40 -8.01 -11.10
C GLN A 291 -18.66 -6.74 -11.54
N TYR A 292 -17.44 -6.50 -11.07
CA TYR A 292 -16.68 -5.30 -11.42
C TYR A 292 -16.32 -5.21 -12.91
N VAL A 293 -16.01 -6.33 -13.56
CA VAL A 293 -15.83 -6.37 -15.02
C VAL A 293 -17.13 -5.97 -15.73
N SER A 294 -18.28 -6.50 -15.28
CA SER A 294 -19.59 -6.20 -15.87
C SER A 294 -19.99 -4.73 -15.75
N GLU A 295 -19.44 -4.01 -14.76
CA GLU A 295 -19.71 -2.58 -14.59
C GLU A 295 -18.98 -1.70 -15.59
N LEU A 296 -17.88 -2.18 -16.15
CA LEU A 296 -17.01 -1.44 -17.06
C LEU A 296 -17.26 -1.75 -18.54
N VAL A 297 -18.12 -2.72 -18.84
CA VAL A 297 -18.44 -3.13 -20.21
C VAL A 297 -19.84 -2.68 -20.61
N PRO A 298 -20.09 -2.41 -21.90
CA PRO A 298 -21.43 -2.07 -22.38
C PRO A 298 -22.48 -3.12 -22.00
N ARG A 299 -23.59 -2.69 -21.41
CA ARG A 299 -24.72 -3.58 -21.09
C ARG A 299 -25.57 -3.91 -22.32
N ASP A 300 -25.65 -2.94 -23.24
CA ASP A 300 -26.43 -3.01 -24.46
C ASP A 300 -25.57 -2.64 -25.68
N ARG A 301 -25.93 -3.14 -26.86
CA ARG A 301 -25.21 -2.84 -28.12
C ARG A 301 -25.22 -1.36 -28.53
N SER A 302 -26.11 -0.56 -27.95
CA SER A 302 -26.20 0.88 -28.19
C SER A 302 -25.23 1.70 -27.32
N GLN A 303 -24.73 1.13 -26.23
CA GLN A 303 -23.80 1.79 -25.32
C GLN A 303 -22.37 1.58 -25.83
N SER A 304 -21.58 2.66 -25.91
CA SER A 304 -20.15 2.54 -26.23
C SER A 304 -19.33 2.12 -25.01
N SER A 305 -18.09 1.68 -25.22
CA SER A 305 -17.19 1.28 -24.12
C SER A 305 -16.86 2.48 -23.24
N LEU A 306 -16.67 3.65 -23.86
CA LEU A 306 -16.47 4.91 -23.15
C LEU A 306 -17.66 5.23 -22.24
N GLN A 307 -18.89 5.17 -22.75
CA GLN A 307 -20.10 5.42 -21.97
C GLN A 307 -20.27 4.44 -20.80
N ALA A 308 -19.81 3.20 -20.95
CA ALA A 308 -19.84 2.23 -19.86
C ALA A 308 -18.86 2.60 -18.74
N ILE A 309 -17.62 2.98 -19.09
CA ILE A 309 -16.60 3.38 -18.12
C ILE A 309 -16.97 4.71 -17.43
N GLU A 310 -17.52 5.68 -18.17
CA GLU A 310 -18.04 6.94 -17.60
C GLU A 310 -19.19 6.67 -16.61
N ALA A 311 -20.15 5.82 -16.98
CA ALA A 311 -21.23 5.43 -16.08
C ALA A 311 -20.73 4.64 -14.86
N ALA A 312 -19.64 3.88 -14.98
CA ALA A 312 -18.99 3.23 -13.85
C ALA A 312 -18.32 4.25 -12.91
N GLN A 313 -17.66 5.28 -13.46
CA GLN A 313 -17.06 6.37 -12.68
C GLN A 313 -18.09 7.14 -11.86
N GLU A 314 -19.28 7.39 -12.42
CA GLU A 314 -20.36 8.06 -11.69
C GLU A 314 -20.89 7.21 -10.52
N ARG A 315 -21.01 5.89 -10.73
CA ARG A 315 -21.55 4.95 -9.72
C ARG A 315 -20.52 4.55 -8.66
N HIS A 316 -19.24 4.61 -9.00
CA HIS A 316 -18.12 4.34 -8.11
C HIS A 316 -17.20 5.57 -8.05
N PRO A 317 -17.57 6.62 -7.28
CA PRO A 317 -16.74 7.80 -7.15
C PRO A 317 -15.37 7.48 -6.54
N TYR A 318 -14.30 8.01 -7.13
CA TYR A 318 -12.93 7.77 -6.66
C TYR A 318 -12.72 8.18 -5.20
N ALA A 319 -13.34 9.27 -4.75
CA ALA A 319 -13.20 9.75 -3.36
C ALA A 319 -13.70 8.71 -2.32
N ALA A 320 -14.81 8.03 -2.62
CA ALA A 320 -15.34 6.98 -1.75
C ALA A 320 -14.41 5.75 -1.73
N PHE A 321 -13.85 5.38 -2.88
CA PHE A 321 -12.82 4.34 -2.96
C PHE A 321 -11.57 4.70 -2.15
N GLU A 322 -11.08 5.94 -2.28
CA GLU A 322 -9.91 6.42 -1.54
C GLU A 322 -10.15 6.35 -0.03
N GLU A 323 -11.31 6.79 0.45
CA GLU A 323 -11.68 6.70 1.87
C GLU A 323 -11.73 5.24 2.35
N GLN A 324 -12.36 4.34 1.58
CA GLN A 324 -12.42 2.91 1.93
C GLN A 324 -11.04 2.27 1.98
N LEU A 325 -10.17 2.57 1.01
CA LEU A 325 -8.81 2.05 0.99
C LEU A 325 -8.00 2.59 2.18
N LEU A 326 -8.08 3.89 2.48
CA LEU A 326 -7.40 4.46 3.65
C LEU A 326 -7.90 3.89 4.97
N SER A 327 -9.21 3.66 5.09
CA SER A 327 -9.81 2.98 6.24
C SER A 327 -9.28 1.56 6.39
N PHE A 328 -9.17 0.82 5.28
CA PHE A 328 -8.58 -0.52 5.27
C PHE A 328 -7.10 -0.51 5.67
N LEU A 329 -6.30 0.42 5.14
CA LEU A 329 -4.89 0.54 5.52
C LEU A 329 -4.72 0.90 7.01
N ARG A 330 -5.61 1.74 7.55
CA ARG A 330 -5.63 2.07 8.98
C ARG A 330 -6.03 0.85 9.81
N TYR A 331 -7.02 0.07 9.38
CA TYR A 331 -7.37 -1.20 10.00
C TYR A 331 -6.18 -2.18 10.02
N LEU A 332 -5.40 -2.26 8.93
CA LEU A 332 -4.19 -3.08 8.89
C LEU A 332 -3.10 -2.58 9.86
N HIS A 333 -2.99 -1.27 10.05
CA HIS A 333 -2.05 -0.65 10.98
C HIS A 333 -2.45 -0.92 12.44
N ASP A 334 -3.71 -0.66 12.78
CA ASP A 334 -4.26 -0.78 14.13
C ASP A 334 -4.48 -2.23 14.55
N GLY A 335 -4.70 -3.13 13.57
CA GLY A 335 -4.96 -4.55 13.79
C GLY A 335 -3.72 -5.38 14.13
N LEU A 336 -2.53 -4.79 14.20
CA LEU A 336 -1.32 -5.46 14.66
C LEU A 336 -0.94 -5.01 16.07
N VAL A 337 -0.36 -5.95 16.83
CA VAL A 337 0.29 -5.65 18.11
C VAL A 337 1.29 -4.52 17.87
N LYS A 338 1.31 -3.49 18.72
CA LYS A 338 2.22 -2.35 18.58
C LYS A 338 3.68 -2.78 18.76
N PRO A 339 4.67 -2.12 18.14
CA PRO A 339 6.08 -2.38 18.43
C PRO A 339 6.38 -2.15 19.91
N ASP A 340 7.37 -2.86 20.46
CA ASP A 340 7.71 -2.83 21.89
C ASP A 340 7.97 -1.40 22.40
N LEU A 341 8.70 -0.58 21.65
CA LEU A 341 8.95 0.82 22.06
C LEU A 341 7.69 1.67 22.10
N ALA A 342 6.71 1.41 21.23
CA ALA A 342 5.43 2.13 21.25
C ALA A 342 4.59 1.71 22.47
N GLN A 343 4.63 0.41 22.82
CA GLN A 343 3.98 -0.11 24.02
C GLN A 343 4.58 0.50 25.30
N VAL A 344 5.91 0.62 25.35
CA VAL A 344 6.64 1.26 26.46
C VAL A 344 6.31 2.76 26.54
N GLU A 345 6.29 3.47 25.41
CA GLU A 345 5.89 4.89 25.34
C GLU A 345 4.47 5.10 25.90
N GLU A 346 3.55 4.19 25.62
CA GLU A 346 2.16 4.23 26.09
C GLU A 346 1.98 3.71 27.53
N GLY A 347 3.01 3.10 28.11
CA GLY A 347 2.96 2.49 29.44
C GLY A 347 2.12 1.21 29.53
N ARG A 348 1.83 0.55 28.41
CA ARG A 348 0.97 -0.63 28.30
C ARG A 348 1.69 -1.73 27.52
N ILE A 349 2.07 -2.80 28.22
CA ILE A 349 2.80 -3.90 27.61
C ILE A 349 1.84 -5.04 27.26
N ASN A 350 1.95 -5.53 26.04
CA ASN A 350 1.28 -6.68 25.48
C ASN A 350 2.34 -7.74 25.13
N ILE A 351 2.20 -8.93 25.72
CA ILE A 351 3.06 -10.09 25.45
C ILE A 351 2.22 -11.12 24.69
N ASP A 352 2.58 -11.37 23.43
CA ASP A 352 1.94 -12.39 22.58
C ASP A 352 0.40 -12.26 22.49
N GLY A 353 -0.11 -11.03 22.41
CA GLY A 353 -1.55 -10.74 22.33
C GLY A 353 -2.23 -10.54 23.70
N ASN A 354 -1.53 -10.83 24.81
CA ASN A 354 -2.06 -10.64 26.16
C ASN A 354 -1.57 -9.32 26.77
N GLU A 355 -2.47 -8.34 26.91
CA GLU A 355 -2.19 -7.09 27.59
C GLU A 355 -2.01 -7.31 29.10
N LEU A 356 -0.86 -6.92 29.63
CA LEU A 356 -0.58 -6.93 31.06
C LEU A 356 -1.44 -5.88 31.76
N SER A 357 -1.82 -6.12 33.02
CA SER A 357 -2.48 -5.07 33.80
C SER A 357 -1.58 -3.83 33.90
N GLU A 358 -2.16 -2.65 34.14
CA GLU A 358 -1.38 -1.41 34.27
C GLU A 358 -0.31 -1.51 35.36
N ALA A 359 -0.59 -2.22 36.46
CA ALA A 359 0.35 -2.45 37.54
C ALA A 359 1.53 -3.34 37.10
N GLU A 360 1.26 -4.38 36.31
CA GLU A 360 2.27 -5.30 35.77
C GLU A 360 3.11 -4.63 34.68
N SER A 361 2.48 -3.88 33.78
CA SER A 361 3.15 -3.06 32.77
C SER A 361 4.12 -2.07 33.42
N ARG A 362 3.65 -1.29 34.42
CA ARG A 362 4.51 -0.34 35.16
C ARG A 362 5.60 -1.01 35.98
N ALA A 363 5.38 -2.23 36.47
CA ALA A 363 6.40 -2.99 37.20
C ALA A 363 7.48 -3.51 36.24
N MET A 364 7.08 -3.93 35.04
CA MET A 364 7.97 -4.42 34.00
C MET A 364 8.80 -3.28 33.40
N ILE A 365 8.21 -2.13 33.07
CA ILE A 365 8.94 -0.92 32.63
C ILE A 365 10.00 -0.51 33.68
N ARG A 366 9.62 -0.50 34.97
CA ARG A 366 10.57 -0.23 36.06
C ARG A 366 11.72 -1.23 36.15
N ARG A 367 11.49 -2.51 35.79
CA ARG A 367 12.55 -3.53 35.73
C ARG A 367 13.48 -3.33 34.53
N MET A 368 13.00 -2.73 33.44
CA MET A 368 13.80 -2.36 32.27
C MET A 368 14.66 -1.11 32.49
N GLY A 369 14.50 -0.42 33.62
CA GLY A 369 15.27 0.78 33.96
C GLY A 369 14.80 2.05 33.26
N LEU A 370 13.55 2.07 32.79
CA LEU A 370 12.88 3.21 32.15
C LEU A 370 11.92 3.93 33.10
#